data_AF-A0A1E1LMM7-F1
#
_entry.id   AF-A0A1E1LMM7-F1
#
_cell.length_a   1.000
_cell.length_b   1.000
_cell.length_c   1.000
_cell.angle_alpha   90.00
_cell.angle_beta   90.00
_cell.angle_gamma   90.00
#
_symmetry.space_group_name_H-M   'P 1'
#
loop_
_entity.id
_entity.type
_entity.pdbx_description
1 polymer ?
#
loop_
_entity_poly.entity_id
_entity_poly.type
_entity_poly.pdbx_seq_one_letter_code
_entity_poly.pdbx_strand_id
1 'polypeptide(L)'
;MDDVPITGLEELESHLQHLIDSPETPLSAKLFDEVELQLTDYNIPPLIPRLLPNLAQILLTYAQDPSILASLAIKLLRPIQFTQALTLASEDALIQALRSPAPSANMLAITVIEKATRSPGDAAILSIMKSLVENFLQTWLSTPDVGVAEKASKTLGDLLEVDCDRNLSTRIDTKLGGLRLAPGQGLLWRRIFQDRDIYQLLFSLCSSTTTGVGEGQLDERQKSLAQARLLRILPRLATLDFQTITRSQFPEVEKSYEVEQPGILYFATVHMVNKEEDMLMHVTLIDFFTEFLELMSTTEISQPIMDYLAALVKKVAKEDPIMYEQLQTIAMSEETAETSPELVDLLLKLNEYS
;
A
#
# COMPACT_ATOMS: atom_id res chain seq x y z
N MET A 1 -13.93 -37.17 -8.92
CA MET A 1 -13.98 -36.78 -7.50
C MET A 1 -15.25 -35.97 -7.38
N ASP A 2 -16.25 -36.60 -6.77
CA ASP A 2 -17.64 -36.15 -6.78
C ASP A 2 -17.77 -34.77 -6.12
N ASP A 3 -18.56 -33.90 -6.75
CA ASP A 3 -18.96 -32.59 -6.23
C ASP A 3 -19.64 -32.81 -4.87
N VAL A 4 -18.99 -32.40 -3.79
CA VAL A 4 -19.65 -32.42 -2.47
C VAL A 4 -20.79 -31.40 -2.55
N PRO A 5 -22.06 -31.83 -2.43
CA PRO A 5 -23.19 -30.93 -2.58
C PRO A 5 -23.13 -29.86 -1.48
N ILE A 6 -23.22 -28.59 -1.88
CA ILE A 6 -23.23 -27.46 -0.96
C ILE A 6 -24.67 -27.22 -0.55
N THR A 7 -24.95 -27.41 0.72
CA THR A 7 -26.30 -27.18 1.26
C THR A 7 -26.63 -25.70 1.19
N GLY A 8 -27.81 -25.34 0.66
CA GLY A 8 -28.28 -23.96 0.59
C GLY A 8 -27.85 -23.21 -0.69
N LEU A 9 -27.13 -23.85 -1.61
CA LEU A 9 -26.60 -23.21 -2.81
C LEU A 9 -27.70 -22.76 -3.77
N GLU A 10 -28.67 -23.64 -4.05
CA GLU A 10 -29.79 -23.33 -4.93
C GLU A 10 -30.66 -22.20 -4.34
N GLU A 11 -30.87 -22.19 -3.02
CA GLU A 11 -31.57 -21.13 -2.32
C GLU A 11 -30.82 -19.80 -2.38
N LEU A 12 -29.49 -19.82 -2.21
CA LEU A 12 -28.65 -18.63 -2.36
C LEU A 12 -28.72 -18.08 -3.79
N GLU A 13 -28.60 -18.94 -4.80
CA GLU A 13 -28.70 -18.52 -6.21
C GLU A 13 -30.05 -17.85 -6.51
N SER A 14 -31.14 -18.47 -6.06
CA SER A 14 -32.48 -17.90 -6.18
C SER A 14 -32.58 -16.54 -5.48
N HIS A 15 -32.01 -16.43 -4.28
CA HIS A 15 -31.98 -15.17 -3.54
C HIS A 15 -31.17 -14.07 -4.27
N LEU A 16 -30.02 -14.41 -4.85
CA LEU A 16 -29.23 -13.47 -5.66
C LEU A 16 -30.02 -13.01 -6.90
N GLN A 17 -30.75 -13.90 -7.56
CA GLN A 17 -31.59 -13.52 -8.69
C GLN A 17 -32.70 -12.56 -8.27
N HIS A 18 -33.34 -12.80 -7.13
CA HIS A 18 -34.33 -11.88 -6.56
C HIS A 18 -33.73 -10.50 -6.21
N LEU A 19 -32.49 -10.44 -5.73
CA LEU A 19 -31.78 -9.18 -5.46
C LEU A 19 -31.49 -8.40 -6.75
N ILE A 20 -31.17 -9.09 -7.85
CA ILE A 20 -30.98 -8.46 -9.16
C ILE A 20 -32.29 -7.81 -9.63
N ASP A 21 -33.40 -8.53 -9.49
CA ASP A 21 -34.72 -8.04 -9.90
C ASP A 21 -35.28 -6.97 -8.95
N SER A 22 -34.89 -7.00 -7.66
CA SER A 22 -35.38 -6.12 -6.60
C SER A 22 -34.26 -5.80 -5.60
N PRO A 23 -33.45 -4.76 -5.86
CA PRO A 23 -32.27 -4.40 -5.04
C PRO A 23 -32.58 -4.02 -3.59
N GLU A 24 -33.83 -3.67 -3.28
CA GLU A 24 -34.29 -3.35 -1.92
C GLU A 24 -34.50 -4.59 -1.03
N THR A 25 -34.43 -5.79 -1.62
CA THR A 25 -34.60 -7.05 -0.88
C THR A 25 -33.53 -7.16 0.21
N PRO A 26 -33.89 -7.40 1.48
CA PRO A 26 -32.91 -7.61 2.55
C PRO A 26 -32.08 -8.88 2.32
N LEU A 27 -30.78 -8.81 2.59
CA LEU A 27 -29.89 -9.97 2.53
C LEU A 27 -30.24 -11.02 3.60
N SER A 28 -30.32 -12.27 3.19
CA SER A 28 -30.47 -13.40 4.11
C SER A 28 -29.12 -13.85 4.66
N ALA A 29 -28.63 -13.23 5.74
CA ALA A 29 -27.33 -13.54 6.34
C ALA A 29 -27.10 -15.04 6.57
N LYS A 30 -28.16 -15.75 7.01
CA LYS A 30 -28.11 -17.19 7.22
C LYS A 30 -27.75 -17.99 5.95
N LEU A 31 -28.32 -17.62 4.79
CA LEU A 31 -28.03 -18.33 3.53
C LEU A 31 -26.58 -18.12 3.09
N PHE A 32 -26.08 -16.90 3.24
CA PHE A 32 -24.68 -16.60 2.94
C PHE A 32 -23.76 -17.36 3.89
N ASP A 33 -23.98 -17.30 5.21
CA ASP A 33 -23.16 -18.00 6.19
C ASP A 33 -23.12 -19.52 5.95
N GLU A 34 -24.27 -20.14 5.71
CA GLU A 34 -24.37 -21.59 5.45
C GLU A 34 -23.53 -22.02 4.24
N VAL A 35 -23.65 -21.31 3.11
CA VAL A 35 -22.86 -21.60 1.92
C VAL A 35 -21.38 -21.27 2.13
N GLU A 36 -21.08 -20.12 2.73
CA GLU A 36 -19.73 -19.58 2.88
C GLU A 36 -18.84 -20.44 3.82
N LEU A 37 -19.44 -21.14 4.79
CA LEU A 37 -18.78 -22.09 5.70
C LEU A 37 -18.37 -23.39 5.01
N GLN A 38 -19.02 -23.76 3.89
CA GLN A 38 -18.76 -24.98 3.14
C GLN A 38 -17.73 -24.77 2.01
N LEU A 39 -17.29 -23.52 1.77
CA LEU A 39 -16.36 -23.20 0.69
C LEU A 39 -14.93 -23.65 1.00
N THR A 40 -14.33 -24.34 0.03
CA THR A 40 -12.96 -24.85 0.04
C THR A 40 -12.29 -24.55 -1.30
N ASP A 41 -10.97 -24.58 -1.35
CA ASP A 41 -10.24 -24.34 -2.60
C ASP A 41 -10.59 -25.35 -3.72
N TYR A 42 -11.13 -26.52 -3.36
CA TYR A 42 -11.58 -27.55 -4.31
C TYR A 42 -12.96 -27.25 -4.92
N ASN A 43 -13.92 -26.76 -4.13
CA ASN A 43 -15.29 -26.52 -4.60
C ASN A 43 -15.57 -25.08 -5.02
N ILE A 44 -14.68 -24.12 -4.76
CA ILE A 44 -14.82 -22.74 -5.25
C ILE A 44 -14.82 -22.65 -6.79
N PRO A 45 -13.91 -23.29 -7.55
CA PRO A 45 -13.84 -23.14 -9.00
C PRO A 45 -15.16 -23.36 -9.76
N PRO A 46 -15.96 -24.41 -9.50
CA PRO A 46 -17.25 -24.59 -10.19
C PRO A 46 -18.33 -23.55 -9.78
N LEU A 47 -18.20 -22.87 -8.64
CA LEU A 47 -19.17 -21.89 -8.16
C LEU A 47 -18.94 -20.49 -8.71
N ILE A 48 -17.71 -20.17 -9.11
CA ILE A 48 -17.34 -18.88 -9.68
C ILE A 48 -18.30 -18.46 -10.80
N PRO A 49 -18.51 -19.24 -11.88
CA PRO A 49 -19.40 -18.83 -12.97
C PRO A 49 -20.87 -18.73 -12.54
N ARG A 50 -21.26 -19.38 -11.44
CA ARG A 50 -22.64 -19.40 -10.93
C ARG A 50 -22.97 -18.21 -10.03
N LEU A 51 -22.04 -17.84 -9.14
CA LEU A 51 -22.29 -16.85 -8.09
C LEU A 51 -21.64 -15.50 -8.38
N LEU A 52 -20.40 -15.48 -8.88
CA LEU A 52 -19.60 -14.27 -8.94
C LEU A 52 -20.15 -13.20 -9.90
N PRO A 53 -20.67 -13.54 -11.10
CA PRO A 53 -21.33 -12.54 -11.97
C PRO A 53 -22.52 -11.87 -11.31
N ASN A 54 -23.36 -12.64 -10.61
CA ASN A 54 -24.55 -12.13 -9.92
C ASN A 54 -24.14 -11.21 -8.75
N LEU A 55 -23.15 -11.61 -7.96
CA LEU A 55 -22.60 -10.78 -6.89
C LEU A 55 -22.04 -9.46 -7.43
N ALA A 56 -21.27 -9.51 -8.51
CA ALA A 56 -20.71 -8.31 -9.14
C ALA A 56 -21.82 -7.35 -9.60
N GLN A 57 -22.90 -7.88 -10.21
CA GLN A 57 -24.04 -7.07 -10.61
C GLN A 57 -24.76 -6.42 -9.42
N ILE A 58 -25.03 -7.19 -8.35
CA ILE A 58 -25.73 -6.68 -7.17
C ILE A 58 -24.90 -5.61 -6.45
N LEU A 59 -23.58 -5.83 -6.29
CA LEU A 59 -22.67 -4.93 -5.60
C LEU A 59 -22.60 -3.52 -6.21
N LEU A 60 -22.94 -3.36 -7.50
CA LEU A 60 -22.99 -2.05 -8.17
C LEU A 60 -24.20 -1.21 -7.78
N THR A 61 -25.30 -1.85 -7.39
CA THR A 61 -26.61 -1.20 -7.17
C THR A 61 -27.11 -1.31 -5.75
N TYR A 62 -26.54 -2.18 -4.93
CA TYR A 62 -27.00 -2.44 -3.57
C TYR A 62 -26.70 -1.26 -2.64
N ALA A 63 -27.75 -0.61 -2.13
CA ALA A 63 -27.66 0.62 -1.35
C ALA A 63 -27.45 0.40 0.15
N GLN A 64 -27.70 -0.81 0.66
CA GLN A 64 -27.50 -1.15 2.07
C GLN A 64 -26.07 -1.67 2.30
N ASP A 65 -25.77 -2.15 3.52
CA ASP A 65 -24.45 -2.67 3.88
C ASP A 65 -24.04 -3.86 2.98
N PRO A 66 -22.99 -3.73 2.15
CA PRO A 66 -22.58 -4.78 1.21
C PRO A 66 -21.68 -5.84 1.85
N SER A 67 -21.45 -5.81 3.17
CA SER A 67 -20.43 -6.63 3.83
C SER A 67 -20.55 -8.14 3.58
N ILE A 68 -21.77 -8.67 3.60
CA ILE A 68 -22.02 -10.11 3.36
C ILE A 68 -21.73 -10.48 1.90
N LEU A 69 -22.15 -9.64 0.95
CA LEU A 69 -21.89 -9.82 -0.48
C LEU A 69 -20.39 -9.76 -0.79
N ALA A 70 -19.70 -8.78 -0.20
CA ALA A 70 -18.27 -8.59 -0.35
C ALA A 70 -17.45 -9.74 0.25
N SER A 71 -17.85 -10.28 1.41
CA SER A 71 -17.18 -11.44 2.04
C SER A 71 -17.17 -12.66 1.12
N LEU A 72 -18.34 -13.02 0.59
CA LEU A 72 -18.48 -14.13 -0.34
C LEU A 72 -17.71 -13.88 -1.64
N ALA A 73 -17.78 -12.67 -2.21
CA ALA A 73 -17.04 -12.31 -3.42
C ALA A 73 -15.52 -12.42 -3.21
N ILE A 74 -14.98 -11.95 -2.07
CA ILE A 74 -13.56 -12.07 -1.72
C ILE A 74 -13.13 -13.54 -1.68
N LYS A 75 -13.94 -14.44 -1.11
CA LYS A 75 -13.66 -15.87 -1.09
C LYS A 75 -13.65 -16.47 -2.50
N LEU A 76 -14.65 -16.16 -3.32
CA LEU A 76 -14.74 -16.65 -4.70
C LEU A 76 -13.63 -16.12 -5.61
N LEU A 77 -13.10 -14.93 -5.33
CA LEU A 77 -11.99 -14.33 -6.07
C LEU A 77 -10.63 -14.97 -5.77
N ARG A 78 -10.48 -15.82 -4.76
CA ARG A 78 -9.19 -16.44 -4.39
C ARG A 78 -8.44 -17.08 -5.57
N PRO A 79 -9.04 -17.99 -6.35
CA PRO A 79 -8.36 -18.63 -7.49
C PRO A 79 -8.28 -17.73 -8.75
N ILE A 80 -9.05 -16.64 -8.81
CA ILE A 80 -9.12 -15.77 -9.98
C ILE A 80 -7.82 -14.97 -10.17
N GLN A 81 -7.38 -14.88 -11.43
CA GLN A 81 -6.24 -14.05 -11.85
C GLN A 81 -6.67 -12.59 -12.04
N PHE A 82 -5.71 -11.65 -12.03
CA PHE A 82 -6.00 -10.22 -12.13
C PHE A 82 -6.81 -9.87 -13.39
N THR A 83 -6.32 -10.26 -14.56
CA THR A 83 -7.00 -9.99 -15.85
C THR A 83 -8.39 -10.62 -15.93
N GLN A 84 -8.59 -11.79 -15.34
CA GLN A 84 -9.91 -12.42 -15.24
C GLN A 84 -10.84 -11.64 -14.31
N ALA A 85 -10.36 -11.12 -13.19
CA ALA A 85 -11.15 -10.27 -12.30
C ALA A 85 -11.62 -8.99 -13.01
N LEU A 86 -10.76 -8.40 -13.86
CA LEU A 86 -11.12 -7.23 -14.67
C LEU A 86 -12.21 -7.49 -15.72
N THR A 87 -12.45 -8.76 -16.10
CA THR A 87 -13.60 -9.11 -16.96
C THR A 87 -14.93 -9.10 -16.21
N LEU A 88 -14.89 -9.22 -14.88
CA LEU A 88 -16.05 -9.27 -14.00
C LEU A 88 -16.36 -7.91 -13.37
N ALA A 89 -15.31 -7.14 -13.06
CA ALA A 89 -15.41 -5.79 -12.52
C ALA A 89 -14.59 -4.83 -13.39
N SER A 90 -15.25 -3.86 -14.01
CA SER A 90 -14.60 -2.82 -14.79
C SER A 90 -13.73 -1.90 -13.91
N GLU A 91 -12.87 -1.10 -14.54
CA GLU A 91 -12.09 -0.06 -13.85
C GLU A 91 -13.01 0.89 -13.05
N ASP A 92 -14.10 1.35 -13.66
CA ASP A 92 -15.07 2.24 -13.01
C ASP A 92 -15.74 1.58 -11.79
N ALA A 93 -16.06 0.28 -11.87
CA ALA A 93 -16.63 -0.47 -10.76
C ALA A 93 -15.66 -0.55 -9.57
N LEU A 94 -14.37 -0.80 -9.85
CA LEU A 94 -13.34 -0.81 -8.82
C LEU A 94 -13.12 0.57 -8.20
N ILE A 95 -13.14 1.63 -9.00
CA ILE A 95 -13.06 3.02 -8.52
C ILE A 95 -14.27 3.35 -7.63
N GLN A 96 -15.49 2.97 -8.04
CA GLN A 96 -16.69 3.16 -7.23
C GLN A 96 -16.58 2.42 -5.89
N ALA A 97 -16.07 1.19 -5.90
CA ALA A 97 -15.87 0.40 -4.68
C ALA A 97 -14.77 0.98 -3.76
N LEU A 98 -13.70 1.56 -4.31
CA LEU A 98 -12.67 2.28 -3.55
C LEU A 98 -13.17 3.58 -2.92
N ARG A 99 -14.12 4.26 -3.58
CA ARG A 99 -14.76 5.50 -3.09
C ARG A 99 -15.93 5.24 -2.15
N SER A 100 -16.40 4.01 -2.06
CA SER A 100 -17.51 3.65 -1.19
C SER A 100 -17.15 3.93 0.28
N PRO A 101 -18.09 4.47 1.08
CA PRO A 101 -17.90 4.62 2.52
C PRO A 101 -17.91 3.28 3.26
N ALA A 102 -18.32 2.18 2.61
CA ALA A 102 -18.35 0.85 3.20
C ALA A 102 -16.95 0.21 3.16
N PRO A 103 -16.33 -0.11 4.32
CA PRO A 103 -15.00 -0.72 4.35
C PRO A 103 -14.92 -2.04 3.59
N SER A 104 -15.99 -2.84 3.61
CA SER A 104 -16.08 -4.11 2.89
C SER A 104 -15.99 -3.95 1.36
N ALA A 105 -16.53 -2.86 0.81
CA ALA A 105 -16.39 -2.54 -0.62
C ALA A 105 -14.95 -2.14 -0.95
N ASN A 106 -14.30 -1.32 -0.11
CA ASN A 106 -12.88 -0.99 -0.30
C ASN A 106 -12.00 -2.25 -0.24
N MET A 107 -12.24 -3.12 0.75
CA MET A 107 -11.52 -4.40 0.91
C MET A 107 -11.67 -5.30 -0.32
N LEU A 108 -12.86 -5.36 -0.91
CA LEU A 108 -13.09 -6.11 -2.15
C LEU A 108 -12.29 -5.53 -3.31
N ALA A 109 -12.33 -4.21 -3.52
CA ALA A 109 -11.57 -3.55 -4.59
C ALA A 109 -10.06 -3.74 -4.42
N ILE A 110 -9.54 -3.56 -3.20
CA ILE A 110 -8.12 -3.80 -2.89
C ILE A 110 -7.78 -5.28 -3.09
N THR A 111 -8.68 -6.22 -2.79
CA THR A 111 -8.44 -7.66 -3.05
C THR A 111 -8.30 -7.96 -4.55
N VAL A 112 -9.03 -7.25 -5.41
CA VAL A 112 -8.86 -7.36 -6.87
C VAL A 112 -7.52 -6.77 -7.30
N ILE A 113 -7.17 -5.57 -6.81
CA ILE A 113 -5.88 -4.92 -7.09
C ILE A 113 -4.69 -5.78 -6.61
N GLU A 114 -4.80 -6.40 -5.43
CA GLU A 114 -3.80 -7.29 -4.85
C GLU A 114 -3.48 -8.48 -5.77
N LYS A 115 -4.41 -8.90 -6.64
CA LYS A 115 -4.11 -9.95 -7.63
C LYS A 115 -2.98 -9.57 -8.57
N ALA A 116 -2.77 -8.28 -8.84
CA ALA A 116 -1.68 -7.83 -9.69
C ALA A 116 -0.29 -8.01 -9.06
N THR A 117 -0.20 -8.30 -7.75
CA THR A 117 1.06 -8.66 -7.09
C THR A 117 1.62 -10.02 -7.53
N ARG A 118 0.80 -10.85 -8.20
CA ARG A 118 1.17 -12.22 -8.59
C ARG A 118 2.14 -12.28 -9.77
N SER A 119 2.21 -11.24 -10.59
CA SER A 119 3.12 -11.21 -11.72
C SER A 119 3.51 -9.77 -12.11
N PRO A 120 4.75 -9.55 -12.59
CA PRO A 120 5.15 -8.26 -13.15
C PRO A 120 4.27 -7.79 -14.31
N GLY A 121 3.75 -8.74 -15.10
CA GLY A 121 2.85 -8.44 -16.22
C GLY A 121 1.53 -7.83 -15.76
N ASP A 122 0.95 -8.35 -14.67
CA ASP A 122 -0.29 -7.82 -14.11
C ASP A 122 -0.06 -6.45 -13.45
N ALA A 123 1.07 -6.26 -12.75
CA ALA A 123 1.46 -4.94 -12.22
C ALA A 123 1.66 -3.90 -13.34
N ALA A 124 2.25 -4.31 -14.47
CA ALA A 124 2.36 -3.48 -15.67
C ALA A 124 0.97 -3.12 -16.25
N ILE A 125 0.02 -4.05 -16.27
CA ILE A 125 -1.37 -3.75 -16.67
C ILE A 125 -1.98 -2.73 -15.71
N LEU A 126 -1.87 -2.92 -14.39
CA LEU A 126 -2.38 -1.96 -13.41
C LEU A 126 -1.79 -0.56 -13.60
N SER A 127 -0.51 -0.46 -13.98
CA SER A 127 0.17 0.83 -14.21
C SER A 127 -0.44 1.69 -15.34
N ILE A 128 -1.19 1.09 -16.29
CA ILE A 128 -1.85 1.84 -17.36
C ILE A 128 -3.20 2.41 -16.91
N MET A 129 -3.78 1.87 -15.82
CA MET A 129 -5.07 2.25 -15.24
C MET A 129 -4.90 3.43 -14.29
N LYS A 130 -4.55 4.61 -14.83
CA LYS A 130 -4.16 5.80 -14.05
C LYS A 130 -5.19 6.13 -12.97
N SER A 131 -6.47 6.19 -13.33
CA SER A 131 -7.54 6.58 -12.42
C SER A 131 -7.74 5.55 -11.31
N LEU A 132 -7.57 4.26 -11.60
CA LEU A 132 -7.60 3.22 -10.57
C LEU A 132 -6.45 3.36 -9.57
N VAL A 133 -5.23 3.60 -10.04
CA VAL A 133 -4.04 3.78 -9.17
C VAL A 133 -4.21 5.03 -8.29
N GLU A 134 -4.68 6.13 -8.86
CA GLU A 134 -4.95 7.38 -8.13
C GLU A 134 -5.96 7.15 -7.00
N ASN A 135 -7.10 6.51 -7.29
CA ASN A 135 -8.11 6.22 -6.28
C ASN A 135 -7.63 5.21 -5.24
N PHE A 136 -6.79 4.24 -5.63
CA PHE A 136 -6.19 3.30 -4.68
C PHE A 136 -5.30 4.02 -3.67
N LEU A 137 -4.43 4.93 -4.14
CA LEU A 137 -3.57 5.73 -3.27
C LEU A 137 -4.37 6.70 -2.40
N GLN A 138 -5.42 7.32 -2.95
CA GLN A 138 -6.31 8.16 -2.18
C GLN A 138 -7.02 7.37 -1.06
N THR A 139 -7.59 6.20 -1.36
CA THR A 139 -8.21 5.32 -0.36
C THR A 139 -7.19 4.87 0.68
N TRP A 140 -5.99 4.46 0.26
CA TRP A 140 -4.91 4.05 1.16
C TRP A 140 -4.56 5.13 2.19
N LEU A 141 -4.35 6.37 1.73
CA LEU A 141 -3.93 7.46 2.61
C LEU A 141 -5.09 8.07 3.40
N SER A 142 -6.32 8.05 2.87
CA SER A 142 -7.46 8.81 3.44
C SER A 142 -8.44 7.97 4.27
N THR A 143 -8.45 6.64 4.12
CA THR A 143 -9.45 5.80 4.80
C THR A 143 -9.34 5.88 6.33
N PRO A 144 -10.44 5.99 7.08
CA PRO A 144 -10.43 5.89 8.54
C PRO A 144 -10.36 4.44 9.04
N ASP A 145 -10.65 3.46 8.18
CA ASP A 145 -10.69 2.04 8.55
C ASP A 145 -9.28 1.43 8.59
N VAL A 146 -8.94 0.81 9.72
CA VAL A 146 -7.61 0.23 9.96
C VAL A 146 -7.35 -0.97 9.04
N GLY A 147 -8.34 -1.85 8.86
CA GLY A 147 -8.19 -3.04 8.03
C GLY A 147 -7.99 -2.71 6.56
N VAL A 148 -8.74 -1.73 6.05
CA VAL A 148 -8.55 -1.19 4.69
C VAL A 148 -7.15 -0.60 4.54
N ALA A 149 -6.72 0.23 5.50
CA ALA A 149 -5.41 0.87 5.46
C ALA A 149 -4.24 -0.13 5.48
N GLU A 150 -4.31 -1.13 6.35
CA GLU A 150 -3.28 -2.19 6.46
C GLU A 150 -3.21 -3.01 5.18
N LYS A 151 -4.36 -3.46 4.66
CA LYS A 151 -4.42 -4.22 3.42
C LYS A 151 -3.88 -3.41 2.24
N ALA A 152 -4.24 -2.13 2.14
CA ALA A 152 -3.73 -1.25 1.09
C ALA A 152 -2.22 -1.01 1.21
N SER A 153 -1.70 -0.77 2.41
CA SER A 153 -0.26 -0.58 2.66
C SER A 153 0.54 -1.81 2.22
N LYS A 154 0.08 -3.00 2.62
CA LYS A 154 0.70 -4.27 2.22
C LYS A 154 0.64 -4.45 0.70
N THR A 155 -0.54 -4.24 0.11
CA THR A 155 -0.76 -4.39 -1.34
C THR A 155 0.14 -3.46 -2.14
N LEU A 156 0.27 -2.18 -1.73
CA LEU A 156 1.15 -1.22 -2.39
C LEU A 156 2.62 -1.67 -2.35
N GLY A 157 3.08 -2.13 -1.18
CA GLY A 157 4.45 -2.63 -1.04
C GLY A 157 4.71 -3.87 -1.91
N ASP A 158 3.78 -4.82 -1.93
CA ASP A 158 3.87 -6.05 -2.74
C ASP A 158 3.83 -5.74 -4.25
N LEU A 159 3.02 -4.77 -4.65
CA LEU A 159 2.94 -4.30 -6.04
C LEU A 159 4.25 -3.65 -6.49
N LEU A 160 4.83 -2.78 -5.66
CA LEU A 160 6.09 -2.11 -5.98
C LEU A 160 7.27 -3.07 -5.93
N GLU A 161 7.25 -4.07 -5.04
CA GLU A 161 8.26 -5.13 -5.04
C GLU A 161 8.23 -5.97 -6.32
N VAL A 162 7.05 -6.42 -6.76
CA VAL A 162 6.93 -7.25 -7.97
C VAL A 162 7.24 -6.47 -9.26
N ASP A 163 6.93 -5.17 -9.30
CA ASP A 163 7.21 -4.30 -10.44
C ASP A 163 8.63 -3.71 -10.43
N CYS A 164 9.39 -3.82 -9.34
CA CYS A 164 10.73 -3.25 -9.25
C CYS A 164 11.66 -3.77 -10.38
N ASP A 165 12.25 -2.85 -11.15
CA ASP A 165 13.21 -3.19 -12.21
C ASP A 165 14.57 -3.50 -11.61
N ARG A 166 14.77 -4.79 -11.32
CA ARG A 166 16.01 -5.31 -10.75
C ARG A 166 17.24 -5.20 -11.67
N ASN A 167 17.08 -4.73 -12.92
CA ASN A 167 18.20 -4.47 -13.82
C ASN A 167 18.77 -3.04 -13.66
N LEU A 168 17.97 -2.10 -13.14
CA LEU A 168 18.40 -0.72 -12.83
C LEU A 168 18.98 -0.61 -11.41
N SER A 169 18.48 -1.43 -10.48
CA SER A 169 19.17 -1.68 -9.20
C SER A 169 20.39 -2.54 -9.50
N THR A 170 21.59 -2.03 -9.29
CA THR A 170 22.85 -2.74 -9.53
C THR A 170 22.83 -4.18 -9.00
N ARG A 171 22.78 -5.15 -9.92
CA ARG A 171 23.44 -6.46 -9.84
C ARG A 171 23.18 -7.34 -8.60
N ILE A 172 21.93 -7.46 -8.14
CA ILE A 172 21.58 -8.46 -7.11
C ILE A 172 21.15 -9.78 -7.77
N ASP A 173 22.15 -10.61 -8.07
CA ASP A 173 21.96 -12.04 -8.31
C ASP A 173 21.89 -12.77 -6.95
N THR A 174 20.83 -12.52 -6.17
CA THR A 174 20.53 -13.37 -5.01
C THR A 174 20.07 -14.73 -5.52
N LYS A 175 21.06 -15.62 -5.68
CA LYS A 175 20.86 -17.05 -5.80
C LYS A 175 20.32 -17.60 -4.47
N LEU A 176 19.04 -17.36 -4.20
CA LEU A 176 18.29 -18.07 -3.18
C LEU A 176 17.04 -18.66 -3.84
N GLY A 177 17.13 -19.95 -4.20
CA GLY A 177 15.97 -20.77 -4.54
C GLY A 177 15.40 -20.65 -5.96
N GLY A 178 16.02 -21.32 -6.93
CA GLY A 178 15.35 -22.18 -7.93
C GLY A 178 14.37 -21.61 -8.98
N LEU A 179 13.82 -20.40 -8.85
CA LEU A 179 12.96 -19.77 -9.86
C LEU A 179 13.32 -18.29 -9.98
N ARG A 180 14.05 -17.94 -11.05
CA ARG A 180 14.16 -16.55 -11.47
C ARG A 180 12.79 -16.12 -12.01
N LEU A 181 11.97 -15.49 -11.17
CA LEU A 181 10.87 -14.67 -11.62
C LEU A 181 11.44 -13.58 -12.55
N ALA A 182 10.81 -13.35 -13.69
CA ALA A 182 11.21 -12.27 -14.58
C ALA A 182 11.23 -10.95 -13.78
N PRO A 183 12.24 -10.09 -13.94
CA PRO A 183 12.29 -8.82 -13.23
C PRO A 183 11.08 -7.95 -13.59
N GLY A 184 10.72 -7.06 -12.68
CA GLY A 184 9.72 -6.02 -12.91
C GLY A 184 10.13 -5.04 -14.00
N GLN A 185 9.17 -4.23 -14.47
CA GLN A 185 9.39 -3.25 -15.55
C GLN A 185 9.49 -1.80 -15.03
N GLY A 186 9.34 -1.59 -13.72
CA GLY A 186 9.28 -0.30 -13.07
C GLY A 186 8.16 0.59 -13.60
N LEU A 187 7.11 0.03 -14.22
CA LEU A 187 6.05 0.82 -14.84
C LEU A 187 5.11 1.42 -13.78
N LEU A 188 4.79 0.67 -12.74
CA LEU A 188 4.00 1.15 -11.62
C LEU A 188 4.82 2.12 -10.74
N TRP A 189 6.12 1.86 -10.55
CA TRP A 189 7.03 2.84 -9.94
C TRP A 189 6.97 4.19 -10.68
N ARG A 190 7.10 4.16 -12.01
CA ARG A 190 6.97 5.37 -12.85
C ARG A 190 5.58 5.99 -12.75
N ARG A 191 4.51 5.19 -12.71
CA ARG A 191 3.16 5.72 -12.52
C ARG A 191 3.01 6.49 -11.21
N ILE A 192 3.61 6.02 -10.12
CA ILE A 192 3.44 6.66 -8.80
C ILE A 192 4.39 7.86 -8.62
N PHE A 193 5.65 7.73 -9.05
CA PHE A 193 6.69 8.73 -8.75
C PHE A 193 7.05 9.64 -9.94
N GLN A 194 6.57 9.34 -11.15
CA GLN A 194 6.85 10.09 -12.39
C GLN A 194 5.58 10.52 -13.14
N ASP A 195 4.39 10.30 -12.59
CA ASP A 195 3.16 10.98 -13.02
C ASP A 195 2.91 12.16 -12.07
N ARG A 196 2.83 13.37 -12.62
CA ARG A 196 2.75 14.60 -11.84
C ARG A 196 1.56 14.61 -10.88
N ASP A 197 0.38 14.18 -11.35
CA ASP A 197 -0.85 14.29 -10.58
C ASP A 197 -0.83 13.30 -9.41
N ILE A 198 -0.36 12.07 -9.66
CA ILE A 198 -0.23 11.04 -8.63
C ILE A 198 0.89 11.38 -7.63
N TYR A 199 2.02 11.90 -8.12
CA TYR A 199 3.09 12.33 -7.24
C TYR A 199 2.64 13.47 -6.33
N GLN A 200 1.94 14.47 -6.89
CA GLN A 200 1.38 15.58 -6.13
C GLN A 200 0.33 15.12 -5.11
N LEU A 201 -0.45 14.07 -5.41
CA LEU A 201 -1.42 13.48 -4.48
C LEU A 201 -0.76 13.08 -3.15
N LEU A 202 0.42 12.46 -3.18
CA LEU A 202 1.15 12.04 -1.98
C LEU A 202 1.45 13.22 -1.05
N PHE A 203 1.95 14.33 -1.60
CA PHE A 203 2.20 15.55 -0.82
C PHE A 203 0.91 16.18 -0.33
N SER A 204 -0.11 16.24 -1.20
CA SER A 204 -1.40 16.85 -0.86
C SER A 204 -2.08 16.15 0.31
N LEU A 205 -1.96 14.83 0.41
CA LEU A 205 -2.57 14.03 1.47
C LEU A 205 -1.68 13.93 2.71
N CYS A 206 -0.35 14.00 2.59
CA CYS A 206 0.55 13.84 3.75
C CYS A 206 1.10 15.16 4.33
N SER A 207 1.07 16.28 3.60
CA SER A 207 1.58 17.55 4.14
C SER A 207 0.72 18.07 5.28
N SER A 208 1.37 18.56 6.34
CA SER A 208 0.74 19.23 7.48
C SER A 208 0.12 20.58 7.10
N THR A 209 0.57 21.22 6.02
CA THR A 209 0.10 22.55 5.59
C THR A 209 -1.18 22.52 4.76
N THR A 210 -1.66 21.32 4.40
CA THR A 210 -2.87 21.13 3.56
C THR A 210 -4.07 20.58 4.32
N THR A 211 -4.11 20.77 5.64
CA THR A 211 -5.28 20.46 6.46
C THR A 211 -6.50 21.25 6.00
N GLY A 212 -7.67 20.61 6.02
CA GLY A 212 -8.92 21.31 5.70
C GLY A 212 -10.14 20.41 5.72
N VAL A 213 -11.31 21.03 5.52
CA VAL A 213 -12.63 20.37 5.53
C VAL A 213 -13.29 20.30 4.15
N GLY A 214 -12.57 20.74 3.10
CA GLY A 214 -13.04 20.70 1.72
C GLY A 214 -13.05 19.28 1.14
N GLU A 215 -13.70 19.12 0.00
CA GLU A 215 -13.71 17.86 -0.74
C GLU A 215 -12.27 17.44 -1.10
N GLY A 216 -11.88 16.22 -0.71
CA GLY A 216 -10.53 15.71 -0.93
C GLY A 216 -9.47 16.20 0.08
N GLN A 217 -9.83 17.02 1.07
CA GLN A 217 -8.95 17.41 2.16
C GLN A 217 -9.09 16.46 3.35
N LEU A 218 -8.01 16.33 4.12
CA LEU A 218 -7.97 15.53 5.34
C LEU A 218 -7.94 16.46 6.55
N ASP A 219 -8.68 16.10 7.59
CA ASP A 219 -8.55 16.72 8.90
C ASP A 219 -7.20 16.38 9.56
N GLU A 220 -6.85 17.04 10.65
CA GLU A 220 -5.57 16.84 11.35
C GLU A 220 -5.33 15.37 11.73
N ARG A 221 -6.35 14.68 12.23
CA ARG A 221 -6.24 13.28 12.63
C ARG A 221 -5.98 12.38 11.43
N GLN A 222 -6.72 12.58 10.35
CA GLN A 222 -6.56 11.83 9.11
C GLN A 222 -5.19 12.11 8.47
N LYS A 223 -4.67 13.34 8.59
CA LYS A 223 -3.31 13.70 8.18
C LYS A 223 -2.27 12.89 8.94
N SER A 224 -2.30 12.87 10.27
CA SER A 224 -1.35 12.07 11.06
C SER A 224 -1.42 10.59 10.67
N LEU A 225 -2.62 10.05 10.40
CA LEU A 225 -2.77 8.68 9.91
C LEU A 225 -2.15 8.47 8.51
N ALA A 226 -2.36 9.40 7.58
CA ALA A 226 -1.77 9.35 6.22
C ALA A 226 -0.23 9.41 6.29
N GLN A 227 0.31 10.31 7.11
CA GLN A 227 1.73 10.46 7.35
C GLN A 227 2.35 9.18 7.93
N ALA A 228 1.73 8.60 8.96
CA ALA A 228 2.18 7.36 9.56
C ALA A 228 2.18 6.19 8.55
N ARG A 229 1.20 6.15 7.63
CA ARG A 229 1.15 5.13 6.56
C ARG A 229 2.27 5.32 5.54
N LEU A 230 2.57 6.56 5.15
CA LEU A 230 3.68 6.86 4.25
C LEU A 230 5.03 6.52 4.90
N LEU A 231 5.23 6.89 6.17
CA LEU A 231 6.44 6.51 6.91
C LEU A 231 6.61 4.98 6.96
N ARG A 232 5.53 4.21 7.18
CA ARG A 232 5.61 2.75 7.30
C ARG A 232 6.06 2.02 6.03
N ILE A 233 5.79 2.58 4.84
CA ILE A 233 6.15 1.90 3.59
C ILE A 233 7.55 2.29 3.08
N LEU A 234 7.99 3.51 3.38
CA LEU A 234 9.24 4.06 2.84
C LEU A 234 10.51 3.23 3.15
N PRO A 235 10.70 2.61 4.32
CA PRO A 235 11.86 1.79 4.60
C PRO A 235 11.97 0.62 3.62
N ARG A 236 10.86 -0.08 3.38
CA ARG A 236 10.77 -1.14 2.36
C ARG A 236 11.03 -0.61 0.95
N LEU A 237 10.51 0.56 0.59
CA LEU A 237 10.74 1.12 -0.74
C LEU A 237 12.19 1.55 -0.97
N ALA A 238 12.87 2.01 0.09
CA ALA A 238 14.26 2.43 0.02
C ALA A 238 15.22 1.28 -0.32
N THR A 239 14.94 0.08 0.19
CA THR A 239 15.72 -1.12 -0.13
C THR A 239 15.45 -1.65 -1.54
N LEU A 240 14.29 -1.31 -2.12
CA LEU A 240 13.91 -1.72 -3.48
C LEU A 240 14.46 -0.77 -4.55
N ASP A 241 14.19 0.53 -4.43
CA ASP A 241 14.65 1.55 -5.36
C ASP A 241 14.85 2.89 -4.64
N PHE A 242 16.01 3.00 -3.99
CA PHE A 242 16.45 4.20 -3.30
C PHE A 242 16.45 5.45 -4.20
N GLN A 243 16.81 5.29 -5.48
CA GLN A 243 16.94 6.43 -6.38
C GLN A 243 15.59 7.06 -6.70
N THR A 244 14.56 6.24 -6.90
CA THR A 244 13.23 6.75 -7.24
C THR A 244 12.59 7.52 -6.08
N ILE A 245 12.85 7.15 -4.82
CA ILE A 245 12.26 7.84 -3.66
C ILE A 245 13.07 9.06 -3.17
N THR A 246 14.34 9.20 -3.58
CA THR A 246 15.24 10.31 -3.20
C THR A 246 15.45 11.35 -4.30
N ARG A 247 14.91 11.11 -5.50
CA ARG A 247 14.96 12.05 -6.61
C ARG A 247 13.57 12.49 -6.98
N SER A 248 13.53 13.57 -7.77
CA SER A 248 12.28 14.13 -8.26
C SER A 248 12.39 14.49 -9.73
N GLN A 249 11.30 14.27 -10.44
CA GLN A 249 11.09 14.84 -11.78
C GLN A 249 10.22 16.11 -11.72
N PHE A 250 9.66 16.43 -10.54
CA PHE A 250 8.74 17.54 -10.34
C PHE A 250 9.16 18.46 -9.19
N PRO A 251 10.35 19.12 -9.26
CA PRO A 251 10.79 20.04 -8.20
C PRO A 251 9.79 21.18 -7.94
N GLU A 252 8.96 21.54 -8.91
CA GLU A 252 7.90 22.54 -8.75
C GLU A 252 6.77 22.07 -7.82
N VAL A 253 6.47 20.78 -7.79
CA VAL A 253 5.50 20.20 -6.84
C VAL A 253 6.07 20.31 -5.43
N GLU A 254 7.30 19.85 -5.23
CA GLU A 254 7.98 19.87 -3.93
C GLU A 254 8.11 21.29 -3.35
N LYS A 255 8.50 22.26 -4.19
CA LYS A 255 8.57 23.67 -3.80
C LYS A 255 7.24 24.24 -3.34
N SER A 256 6.11 23.76 -3.88
CA SER A 256 4.79 24.21 -3.43
C SER A 256 4.45 23.75 -2.00
N TYR A 257 5.19 22.77 -1.48
CA TYR A 257 5.13 22.28 -0.10
C TYR A 257 6.39 22.67 0.71
N GLU A 258 7.14 23.68 0.26
CA GLU A 258 8.32 24.23 0.95
C GLU A 258 9.46 23.21 1.18
N VAL A 259 9.53 22.17 0.34
CA VAL A 259 10.55 21.12 0.48
C VAL A 259 11.87 21.58 -0.15
N GLU A 260 12.95 21.55 0.63
CA GLU A 260 14.26 22.06 0.23
C GLU A 260 15.04 21.13 -0.70
N GLN A 261 14.89 19.81 -0.54
CA GLN A 261 15.59 18.79 -1.30
C GLN A 261 14.61 17.85 -1.99
N PRO A 262 14.97 17.29 -3.15
CA PRO A 262 14.07 16.46 -3.92
C PRO A 262 13.81 15.11 -3.26
N GLY A 263 12.67 14.52 -3.61
CA GLY A 263 12.31 13.16 -3.26
C GLY A 263 11.30 13.07 -2.13
N ILE A 264 10.44 12.05 -2.23
CA ILE A 264 9.41 11.78 -1.22
C ILE A 264 10.04 11.38 0.12
N LEU A 265 11.21 10.73 0.11
CA LEU A 265 11.92 10.35 1.32
C LEU A 265 12.34 11.58 2.13
N TYR A 266 12.89 12.60 1.46
CA TYR A 266 13.29 13.83 2.13
C TYR A 266 12.07 14.57 2.70
N PHE A 267 11.01 14.70 1.90
CA PHE A 267 9.75 15.26 2.36
C PHE A 267 9.24 14.57 3.63
N ALA A 268 9.15 13.24 3.61
CA ALA A 268 8.61 12.45 4.73
C ALA A 268 9.44 12.60 6.01
N THR A 269 10.76 12.77 5.88
CA THR A 269 11.68 12.78 7.01
C THR A 269 11.95 14.15 7.61
N VAL A 270 11.84 15.21 6.80
CA VAL A 270 12.21 16.57 7.21
C VAL A 270 11.00 17.50 7.30
N HIS A 271 10.08 17.45 6.34
CA HIS A 271 9.03 18.47 6.19
C HIS A 271 7.61 17.99 6.49
N MET A 272 7.35 16.68 6.40
CA MET A 272 5.99 16.15 6.44
C MET A 272 5.34 16.29 7.81
N VAL A 273 6.08 16.05 8.90
CA VAL A 273 5.57 16.00 10.27
C VAL A 273 5.77 17.34 10.97
N ASN A 274 4.71 17.91 11.55
CA ASN A 274 4.83 19.03 12.48
C ASN A 274 5.21 18.50 13.88
N LYS A 275 6.50 18.48 14.17
CA LYS A 275 7.06 17.88 15.41
C LYS A 275 6.70 18.65 16.68
N GLU A 276 6.36 19.93 16.56
CA GLU A 276 6.02 20.80 17.70
C GLU A 276 4.57 20.58 18.15
N GLU A 277 3.66 20.39 17.19
CA GLU A 277 2.23 20.25 17.47
C GLU A 277 1.77 18.79 17.59
N ASP A 278 2.42 17.86 16.88
CA ASP A 278 2.07 16.43 16.90
C ASP A 278 3.22 15.58 17.45
N MET A 279 3.31 15.53 18.78
CA MET A 279 4.32 14.73 19.49
C MET A 279 4.22 13.23 19.19
N LEU A 280 3.03 12.70 18.90
CA LEU A 280 2.86 11.28 18.59
C LEU A 280 3.47 10.96 17.22
N MET A 281 3.28 11.84 16.24
CA MET A 281 3.93 11.72 14.95
C MET A 281 5.44 11.94 15.04
N HIS A 282 5.92 12.78 15.96
CA HIS A 282 7.35 12.88 16.22
C HIS A 282 7.93 11.54 16.72
N VAL A 283 7.29 10.86 17.68
CA VAL A 283 7.70 9.52 18.11
C VAL A 283 7.68 8.53 16.93
N THR A 284 6.63 8.58 16.11
CA THR A 284 6.52 7.74 14.90
C THR A 284 7.67 7.98 13.91
N LEU A 285 8.15 9.23 13.80
CA LEU A 285 9.28 9.57 12.96
C LEU A 285 10.61 9.02 13.51
N ILE A 286 10.79 9.02 14.83
CA ILE A 286 11.96 8.41 15.49
C ILE A 286 11.98 6.89 15.21
N ASP A 287 10.84 6.22 15.39
CA ASP A 287 10.69 4.80 15.09
C ASP A 287 10.99 4.50 13.62
N PHE A 288 10.46 5.34 12.72
CA PHE A 288 10.75 5.26 11.28
C PHE A 288 12.25 5.30 11.00
N PHE A 289 13.00 6.23 11.60
CA PHE A 289 14.44 6.34 11.33
C PHE A 289 15.21 5.12 11.81
N THR A 290 14.78 4.53 12.91
CA THR A 290 15.37 3.30 13.44
C THR A 290 15.17 2.14 12.45
N GLU A 291 13.92 1.88 12.05
CA GLU A 291 13.57 0.85 11.07
C GLU A 291 14.25 1.09 9.71
N PHE A 292 14.25 2.35 9.25
CA PHE A 292 14.85 2.74 7.98
C PHE A 292 16.36 2.48 7.96
N LEU A 293 17.10 2.93 8.97
CA LEU A 293 18.55 2.72 9.03
C LEU A 293 18.89 1.24 9.27
N GLU A 294 18.08 0.52 10.03
CA GLU A 294 18.25 -0.93 10.22
C GLU A 294 18.07 -1.69 8.90
N LEU A 295 17.04 -1.39 8.13
CA LEU A 295 16.86 -2.02 6.83
C LEU A 295 18.00 -1.64 5.87
N MET A 296 18.39 -0.36 5.82
CA MET A 296 19.47 0.08 4.94
C MET A 296 20.82 -0.55 5.29
N SER A 297 21.12 -0.78 6.58
CA SER A 297 22.39 -1.40 7.00
C SER A 297 22.57 -2.83 6.51
N THR A 298 21.46 -3.53 6.24
CA THR A 298 21.47 -4.88 5.66
C THR A 298 21.56 -4.91 4.13
N THR A 299 21.58 -3.74 3.47
CA THR A 299 21.68 -3.62 2.01
C THR A 299 23.07 -3.20 1.54
N GLU A 300 23.37 -3.42 0.26
CA GLU A 300 24.60 -2.90 -0.34
C GLU A 300 24.51 -1.38 -0.52
N ILE A 301 25.15 -0.62 0.36
CA ILE A 301 25.14 0.84 0.31
C ILE A 301 26.27 1.36 -0.58
N SER A 302 25.93 1.90 -1.74
CA SER A 302 26.87 2.61 -2.61
C SER A 302 27.25 3.99 -2.03
N GLN A 303 28.41 4.54 -2.43
CA GLN A 303 28.87 5.85 -1.92
C GLN A 303 27.81 6.97 -2.08
N PRO A 304 27.11 7.12 -3.22
CA PRO A 304 26.06 8.14 -3.33
C PRO A 304 24.90 7.97 -2.33
N ILE A 305 24.58 6.73 -1.96
CA ILE A 305 23.55 6.45 -0.94
C ILE A 305 24.09 6.81 0.44
N MET A 306 25.34 6.42 0.76
CA MET A 306 26.00 6.82 2.01
C MET A 306 26.05 8.35 2.16
N ASP A 307 26.44 9.07 1.12
CA ASP A 307 26.52 10.55 1.12
C ASP A 307 25.13 11.16 1.40
N TYR A 308 24.08 10.61 0.78
CA TYR A 308 22.70 11.05 1.02
C TYR A 308 22.25 10.78 2.46
N LEU A 309 22.47 9.56 2.97
CA LEU A 309 22.11 9.18 4.35
C LEU A 309 22.83 10.08 5.37
N ALA A 310 24.13 10.33 5.16
CA ALA A 310 24.91 11.20 6.03
C ALA A 310 24.37 12.64 6.02
N ALA A 311 24.06 13.19 4.83
CA ALA A 311 23.47 14.51 4.71
C ALA A 311 22.08 14.60 5.38
N LEU A 312 21.26 13.56 5.23
CA LEU A 312 19.93 13.48 5.83
C LEU A 312 20.02 13.43 7.37
N VAL A 313 20.82 12.51 7.93
CA VAL A 313 21.01 12.39 9.38
C VAL A 313 21.56 13.69 9.96
N LYS A 314 22.50 14.35 9.29
CA LYS A 314 23.05 15.64 9.72
C LYS A 314 22.01 16.76 9.71
N LYS A 315 21.16 16.83 8.68
CA LYS A 315 20.05 17.80 8.61
C LYS A 315 19.10 17.59 9.80
N VAL A 316 18.74 16.34 10.05
CA VAL A 316 17.82 15.99 11.14
C VAL A 316 18.45 16.23 12.51
N ALA A 317 19.72 15.90 12.71
CA ALA A 317 20.44 16.18 13.96
C ALA A 317 20.49 17.67 14.31
N LYS A 318 20.54 18.54 13.29
CA LYS A 318 20.51 19.99 13.46
C LYS A 318 19.13 20.51 13.88
N GLU A 319 18.07 19.93 13.34
CA GLU A 319 16.70 20.40 13.53
C GLU A 319 15.98 19.68 14.69
N ASP A 320 16.47 18.52 15.07
CA ASP A 320 15.84 17.61 16.02
C ASP A 320 16.89 16.89 16.89
N PRO A 321 17.38 17.57 17.94
CA PRO A 321 18.39 17.00 18.83
C PRO A 321 17.89 15.76 19.58
N ILE A 322 16.58 15.67 19.84
CA ILE A 322 15.97 14.56 20.59
C ILE A 322 16.07 13.28 19.76
N MET A 323 15.68 13.32 18.49
CA MET A 323 15.81 12.17 17.61
C MET A 323 17.28 11.73 17.48
N TYR A 324 18.20 12.68 17.35
CA TYR A 324 19.62 12.34 17.21
C TYR A 324 20.20 11.69 18.47
N GLU A 325 19.81 12.15 19.67
CA GLU A 325 20.19 11.50 20.94
C GLU A 325 19.69 10.05 21.01
N GLN A 326 18.48 9.77 20.51
CA GLN A 326 17.95 8.41 20.42
C GLN A 326 18.80 7.53 19.48
N LEU A 327 19.14 8.04 18.29
CA LEU A 327 20.02 7.30 17.37
C LEU A 327 21.41 7.04 17.97
N GLN A 328 21.98 7.99 18.71
CA GLN A 328 23.24 7.79 19.42
C GLN A 328 23.13 6.73 20.52
N THR A 329 22.02 6.74 21.27
CA THR A 329 21.75 5.75 22.31
C THR A 329 21.68 4.34 21.71
N ILE A 330 21.02 4.19 20.56
CA ILE A 330 20.96 2.92 19.82
C ILE A 330 22.36 2.49 19.37
N ALA A 331 23.18 3.40 18.83
CA ALA A 331 24.55 3.09 18.41
C ALA A 331 25.48 2.65 19.55
N MET A 332 25.19 3.08 20.79
CA MET A 332 25.99 2.79 21.98
C MET A 332 25.45 1.61 22.81
N SER A 333 24.30 1.05 22.43
CA SER A 333 23.64 -0.04 23.17
C SER A 333 24.37 -1.37 22.98
N GLU A 334 24.75 -2.02 24.09
CA GLU A 334 25.33 -3.37 24.06
C GLU A 334 24.34 -4.39 23.46
N GLU A 335 23.04 -4.24 23.73
CA GLU A 335 22.00 -5.11 23.18
C GLU A 335 21.90 -4.97 21.65
N THR A 336 21.93 -3.74 21.13
CA THR A 336 21.88 -3.49 19.68
C THR A 336 23.16 -3.95 18.98
N ALA A 337 24.32 -3.83 19.63
CA ALA A 337 25.58 -4.35 19.11
C ALA A 337 25.56 -5.89 18.97
N GLU A 338 24.78 -6.59 19.80
CA GLU A 338 24.59 -8.04 19.68
C GLU A 338 23.50 -8.43 18.67
N THR A 339 22.39 -7.69 18.60
CA THR A 339 21.23 -8.05 17.79
C THR A 339 21.28 -7.52 16.35
N SER A 340 21.83 -6.33 16.13
CA SER A 340 21.90 -5.63 14.84
C SER A 340 23.28 -4.95 14.65
N PRO A 341 24.39 -5.70 14.56
CA PRO A 341 25.74 -5.13 14.46
C PRO A 341 25.97 -4.28 13.20
N GLU A 342 25.29 -4.61 12.10
CA GLU A 342 25.34 -3.83 10.85
C GLU A 342 24.77 -2.42 11.04
N LEU A 343 23.72 -2.27 11.86
CA LEU A 343 23.14 -0.96 12.19
C LEU A 343 24.14 -0.11 12.97
N VAL A 344 24.84 -0.70 13.95
CA VAL A 344 25.88 0.01 14.73
C VAL A 344 27.01 0.48 13.81
N ASP A 345 27.52 -0.38 12.91
CA ASP A 345 28.55 -0.01 11.94
C ASP A 345 28.10 1.14 11.01
N LEU A 346 26.84 1.08 10.52
CA LEU A 346 26.28 2.16 9.72
C LEU A 346 26.20 3.48 10.49
N LEU A 347 25.68 3.46 11.72
CA LEU A 347 25.55 4.66 12.55
C LEU A 347 26.91 5.27 12.89
N LEU A 348 27.92 4.45 13.18
CA LEU A 348 29.30 4.91 13.39
C LEU A 348 29.86 5.58 12.14
N LYS A 349 29.69 4.96 10.97
CA LYS A 349 30.09 5.56 9.69
C LYS A 349 29.40 6.89 9.45
N LEU A 350 28.08 6.99 9.64
CA LEU A 350 27.35 8.24 9.44
C LEU A 350 27.85 9.36 10.37
N ASN A 351 28.22 9.02 11.61
CA ASN A 351 28.83 9.96 12.55
C ASN A 351 30.22 10.46 12.09
N GLU A 352 31.00 9.67 11.35
CA GLU A 352 32.30 10.11 10.80
C GLU A 352 32.15 11.17 9.69
N TYR A 353 30.99 11.23 9.01
CA TYR A 353 30.67 12.25 8.00
C TYR A 353 30.03 13.52 8.60
N SER A 354 29.71 13.50 9.90
CA SER A 354 29.05 14.58 10.63
C SER A 354 30.02 15.69 10.99
#